data_AF-A0A521WQV4-F1
#
_entry.id   AF-A0A521WQV4-F1
#
_cell.length_a   1.000
_cell.length_b   1.000
_cell.length_c   1.000
_cell.angle_alpha   90.00
_cell.angle_beta   90.00
_cell.angle_gamma   90.00
#
_symmetry.space_group_name_H-M   'P 1'
#
loop_
_entity.id
_entity.type
_entity.pdbx_description
1 polymer ?
#
loop_
_entity_poly.entity_id
_entity_poly.type
_entity_poly.pdbx_seq_one_letter_code
_entity_poly.pdbx_strand_id
1 'polypeptide(L)'
;MNTKSNTESMGENGEHREGKRIERAEIKMLGPISYIAPHEGLWTGSISRKAHQSERVTGALQEIPHYFVMADTDAPERCIDGRPKVKKGARGHLQEMHLGPQTPGGTPAMTLAYRIMNAGTLPEGKKFCDDLKDTIGLCKKHGISFGGHIDDHNHGFNCGCGAIDKIPEIFKKILEPEFKESASVYLKAILGERFDADVMQSLIGRADELNAQNGNYLEQTADGDYLFRKKVIETLETEATNVQPVEELIGDHREIALVVNLVPGSTFDRDAFTKAQGSEVQAFNYDFWVSEDFANKLFKSEKKRTEFLTIRAMLGIATAMVLTDGSMELILRTKK
;
A
#
# COMPACT_ATOMS: atom_id res chain seq x y z
N MET A 1 31.30 53.97 -26.13
CA MET A 1 29.96 54.09 -26.75
C MET A 1 29.93 53.20 -27.99
N ASN A 2 28.79 52.54 -28.21
CA ASN A 2 28.46 51.56 -29.25
C ASN A 2 28.88 50.09 -29.03
N THR A 3 28.08 49.50 -28.17
CA THR A 3 27.63 48.09 -28.11
C THR A 3 27.26 47.52 -29.48
N LYS A 4 27.87 46.38 -29.84
CA LYS A 4 27.34 45.46 -30.86
C LYS A 4 26.61 44.32 -30.14
N SER A 5 25.32 44.20 -30.44
CA SER A 5 24.44 43.13 -30.00
C SER A 5 24.74 41.84 -30.79
N ASN A 6 25.20 40.80 -30.09
CA ASN A 6 25.17 39.43 -30.60
C ASN A 6 23.86 38.79 -30.12
N THR A 7 22.95 38.56 -31.06
CA THR A 7 21.80 37.67 -30.88
C THR A 7 22.28 36.23 -31.12
N GLU A 8 22.50 35.50 -30.03
CA GLU A 8 22.62 34.04 -30.05
C GLU A 8 21.22 33.42 -30.16
N SER A 9 20.99 32.70 -31.25
CA SER A 9 19.83 31.84 -31.44
C SER A 9 19.95 30.61 -30.54
N MET A 10 19.22 30.61 -29.43
CA MET A 10 18.99 29.39 -28.66
C MET A 10 18.07 28.46 -29.46
N GLY A 11 18.61 27.32 -29.88
CA GLY A 11 17.84 26.24 -30.47
C GLY A 11 16.89 25.64 -29.44
N GLU A 12 15.60 25.79 -29.69
CA GLU A 12 14.54 25.07 -28.98
C GLU A 12 14.58 23.59 -29.39
N ASN A 13 15.37 22.78 -28.68
CA ASN A 13 15.15 21.33 -28.65
C ASN A 13 14.03 21.02 -27.65
N GLY A 14 12.80 21.33 -28.06
CA GLY A 14 11.60 20.86 -27.39
C GLY A 14 11.37 19.39 -27.73
N GLU A 15 12.01 18.48 -27.01
CA GLU A 15 11.57 17.09 -26.96
C GLU A 15 10.18 17.06 -26.32
N HIS A 16 9.14 17.00 -27.16
CA HIS A 16 7.81 16.62 -26.76
C HIS A 16 7.87 15.22 -26.15
N ARG A 17 7.85 15.15 -24.81
CA ARG A 17 7.49 13.93 -24.09
C ARG A 17 6.06 13.59 -24.50
N GLU A 18 5.93 12.63 -25.41
CA GLU A 18 4.68 11.99 -25.78
C GLU A 18 3.97 11.56 -24.48
N GLY A 19 2.84 12.21 -24.18
CA GLY A 19 2.11 11.95 -22.94
C GLY A 19 1.65 10.50 -22.93
N LYS A 20 2.26 9.66 -22.08
CA LYS A 20 1.82 8.28 -21.87
C LYS A 20 0.34 8.29 -21.47
N ARG A 21 -0.51 7.74 -22.33
CA ARG A 21 -1.95 7.61 -22.07
C ARG A 21 -2.16 6.46 -21.09
N ILE A 22 -2.97 6.70 -20.05
CA ILE A 22 -3.40 5.65 -19.12
C ILE A 22 -4.10 4.55 -19.93
N GLU A 23 -3.69 3.29 -19.73
CA GLU A 23 -4.34 2.14 -20.38
C GLU A 23 -5.85 2.14 -20.10
N ARG A 24 -6.64 1.70 -21.08
CA ARG A 24 -8.09 1.55 -20.89
C ARG A 24 -8.34 0.48 -19.82
N ALA A 25 -9.08 0.85 -18.79
CA ALA A 25 -9.39 -0.02 -17.68
C ALA A 25 -10.87 -0.45 -17.68
N GLU A 26 -11.12 -1.64 -17.15
CA GLU A 26 -12.44 -2.10 -16.73
C GLU A 26 -12.54 -1.93 -15.20
N ILE A 27 -13.71 -1.54 -14.74
CA ILE A 27 -14.03 -1.38 -13.32
C ILE A 27 -15.15 -2.33 -13.00
N LYS A 28 -14.91 -3.23 -12.04
CA LYS A 28 -15.90 -4.18 -11.55
C LYS A 28 -16.15 -3.93 -10.07
N MET A 29 -17.36 -3.48 -9.75
CA MET A 29 -17.85 -3.41 -8.38
C MET A 29 -18.29 -4.81 -7.95
N LEU A 30 -17.71 -5.34 -6.88
CA LEU A 30 -17.94 -6.70 -6.40
C LEU A 30 -18.93 -6.76 -5.24
N GLY A 31 -19.38 -5.61 -4.72
CA GLY A 31 -20.23 -5.49 -3.54
C GLY A 31 -19.44 -5.22 -2.26
N PRO A 32 -20.14 -5.08 -1.12
CA PRO A 32 -19.52 -4.98 0.19
C PRO A 32 -18.57 -6.15 0.44
N ILE A 33 -17.37 -5.87 0.96
CA ILE A 33 -16.34 -6.89 1.14
C ILE A 33 -16.88 -8.06 1.97
N SER A 34 -17.53 -7.81 3.12
CA SER A 34 -18.06 -8.87 3.98
C SER A 34 -19.14 -9.74 3.32
N TYR A 35 -19.78 -9.30 2.23
CA TYR A 35 -20.78 -10.10 1.52
C TYR A 35 -20.15 -11.08 0.54
N ILE A 36 -18.92 -10.83 0.08
CA ILE A 36 -18.20 -11.66 -0.87
C ILE A 36 -17.70 -12.95 -0.20
N ALA A 37 -17.24 -12.83 1.04
CA ALA A 37 -16.89 -13.97 1.90
C ALA A 37 -17.44 -13.72 3.31
N PRO A 38 -18.71 -14.10 3.57
CA PRO A 38 -19.34 -13.87 4.85
C PRO A 38 -18.77 -14.81 5.90
N HIS A 39 -18.07 -14.24 6.88
CA HIS A 39 -17.66 -14.94 8.07
C HIS A 39 -17.77 -14.00 9.27
N GLU A 40 -18.57 -14.41 10.26
CA GLU A 40 -18.75 -13.63 11.49
C GLU A 40 -17.41 -13.53 12.23
N GLY A 41 -17.09 -12.35 12.76
CA GLY A 41 -15.86 -12.10 13.51
C GLY A 41 -14.55 -12.01 12.70
N LEU A 42 -14.59 -12.23 11.37
CA LEU A 42 -13.37 -12.15 10.54
C LEU A 42 -12.93 -10.69 10.31
N TRP A 43 -13.91 -9.80 10.12
CA TRP A 43 -13.72 -8.35 9.96
C TRP A 43 -13.75 -7.69 11.33
N THR A 44 -12.57 -7.36 11.87
CA THR A 44 -12.41 -6.91 13.26
C THR A 44 -12.14 -5.42 13.39
N GLY A 45 -12.05 -4.72 12.26
CA GLY A 45 -11.68 -3.31 12.24
C GLY A 45 -12.82 -2.37 12.55
N SER A 46 -12.46 -1.12 12.84
CA SER A 46 -13.39 -0.06 13.22
C SER A 46 -13.76 0.86 12.06
N ILE A 47 -13.09 0.76 10.90
CA ILE A 47 -13.40 1.61 9.76
C ILE A 47 -14.61 1.04 9.03
N SER A 48 -15.68 1.83 9.02
CA SER A 48 -16.99 1.46 8.48
C SER A 48 -17.45 2.44 7.41
N ARG A 49 -18.08 1.92 6.35
CA ARG A 49 -18.89 2.70 5.42
C ARG A 49 -20.14 3.21 6.16
N LYS A 50 -20.18 4.50 6.47
CA LYS A 50 -21.29 5.09 7.24
C LYS A 50 -22.58 5.15 6.39
N ALA A 51 -23.66 4.56 6.92
CA ALA A 51 -24.94 4.34 6.21
C ALA A 51 -25.73 5.61 5.85
N HIS A 52 -25.54 6.72 6.57
CA HIS A 52 -26.32 7.97 6.38
C HIS A 52 -25.95 8.77 5.12
N GLN A 53 -25.15 8.20 4.22
CA GLN A 53 -24.62 8.87 3.04
C GLN A 53 -25.04 8.17 1.73
N SER A 54 -26.10 7.35 1.70
CA SER A 54 -26.36 6.38 0.61
C SER A 54 -26.34 6.95 -0.81
N GLU A 55 -27.00 8.08 -1.10
CA GLU A 55 -26.97 8.70 -2.44
C GLU A 55 -25.60 9.31 -2.77
N ARG A 56 -25.01 10.05 -1.82
CA ARG A 56 -23.67 10.64 -1.98
C ARG A 56 -22.60 9.58 -2.19
N VAL A 57 -22.67 8.49 -1.44
CA VAL A 57 -21.76 7.35 -1.56
C VAL A 57 -21.94 6.68 -2.91
N THR A 58 -23.17 6.45 -3.34
CA THR A 58 -23.42 5.85 -4.67
C THR A 58 -22.85 6.72 -5.78
N GLY A 59 -23.05 8.04 -5.73
CA GLY A 59 -22.44 8.98 -6.67
C GLY A 59 -20.91 8.96 -6.59
N ALA A 60 -20.34 9.00 -5.39
CA ALA A 60 -18.88 8.97 -5.21
C ALA A 60 -18.24 7.67 -5.74
N LEU A 61 -18.90 6.51 -5.57
CA LEU A 61 -18.44 5.23 -6.13
C LEU A 61 -18.37 5.26 -7.67
N GLN A 62 -19.30 5.95 -8.32
CA GLN A 62 -19.33 6.11 -9.78
C GLN A 62 -18.22 7.04 -10.29
N GLU A 63 -17.74 7.96 -9.46
CA GLU A 63 -16.70 8.94 -9.81
C GLU A 63 -15.27 8.40 -9.63
N ILE A 64 -15.06 7.36 -8.82
CA ILE A 64 -13.73 6.74 -8.58
C ILE A 64 -12.89 6.56 -9.85
N PRO A 65 -13.43 6.05 -10.98
CA PRO A 65 -12.64 5.84 -12.20
C PRO A 65 -11.99 7.12 -12.77
N HIS A 66 -12.56 8.30 -12.49
CA HIS A 66 -12.06 9.59 -13.00
C HIS A 66 -10.81 10.10 -12.26
N TYR A 67 -10.47 9.52 -11.11
CA TYR A 67 -9.34 9.95 -10.27
C TYR A 67 -8.11 9.05 -10.41
N PHE A 68 -8.10 8.13 -11.38
CA PHE A 68 -6.90 7.40 -11.73
C PHE A 68 -6.01 8.24 -12.64
N VAL A 69 -4.74 8.37 -12.26
CA VAL A 69 -3.70 9.12 -12.97
C VAL A 69 -2.52 8.21 -13.31
N MET A 70 -1.57 8.71 -14.11
CA MET A 70 -0.28 8.02 -14.27
C MET A 70 0.47 8.03 -12.94
N ALA A 71 0.95 6.87 -12.52
CA ALA A 71 1.82 6.77 -11.36
C ALA A 71 3.22 7.27 -11.74
N ASP A 72 3.80 8.08 -10.86
CA ASP A 72 5.22 8.35 -10.91
C ASP A 72 5.96 7.28 -10.10
N THR A 73 6.69 6.41 -10.79
CA THR A 73 7.44 5.32 -10.16
C THR A 73 8.69 5.78 -9.42
N ASP A 74 9.15 7.01 -9.66
CA ASP A 74 10.28 7.60 -8.94
C ASP A 74 9.82 8.32 -7.65
N ALA A 75 8.52 8.61 -7.53
CA ALA A 75 7.92 9.18 -6.33
C ALA A 75 7.84 8.13 -5.21
N PRO A 76 7.95 8.53 -3.93
CA PRO A 76 7.84 7.62 -2.80
C PRO A 76 6.55 6.79 -2.83
N GLU A 77 6.68 5.50 -2.54
CA GLU A 77 5.53 4.63 -2.31
C GLU A 77 4.70 5.15 -1.12
N ARG A 78 3.38 5.11 -1.26
CA ARG A 78 2.43 5.63 -0.28
C ARG A 78 1.61 4.50 0.35
N CYS A 79 0.94 4.82 1.46
CA CYS A 79 -0.07 3.91 1.99
C CYS A 79 -1.36 3.98 1.15
N ILE A 80 -2.17 2.92 1.24
CA ILE A 80 -3.54 2.91 0.70
C ILE A 80 -4.46 3.94 1.35
N ASP A 81 -4.08 4.44 2.54
CA ASP A 81 -4.84 5.38 3.38
C ASP A 81 -5.52 6.48 2.55
N GLY A 82 -6.84 6.63 2.72
CA GLY A 82 -7.67 7.55 1.95
C GLY A 82 -7.66 8.99 2.48
N ARG A 83 -7.05 9.22 3.65
CA ARG A 83 -6.98 10.54 4.28
C ARG A 83 -6.13 11.51 3.45
N PRO A 84 -6.51 12.79 3.43
CA PRO A 84 -5.78 13.79 2.67
C PRO A 84 -4.44 14.11 3.36
N LYS A 85 -3.46 14.56 2.57
CA LYS A 85 -2.20 15.09 3.11
C LYS A 85 -2.39 16.41 3.85
N VAL A 86 -1.51 16.69 4.81
CA VAL A 86 -1.37 18.02 5.43
C VAL A 86 -0.98 19.06 4.38
N LYS A 87 -1.72 20.18 4.33
CA LYS A 87 -1.47 21.24 3.34
C LYS A 87 -0.43 22.30 3.70
N LYS A 88 -0.07 22.39 4.97
CA LYS A 88 0.84 23.42 5.50
C LYS A 88 1.73 22.80 6.56
N GLY A 89 3.04 23.05 6.50
CA GLY A 89 4.03 22.49 7.43
C GLY A 89 5.29 22.04 6.70
N ALA A 90 6.26 21.48 7.42
CA ALA A 90 7.55 21.04 6.87
C ALA A 90 7.40 20.07 5.68
N ARG A 91 6.29 19.31 5.62
CA ARG A 91 6.00 18.29 4.61
C ARG A 91 4.94 18.70 3.57
N GLY A 92 4.45 19.95 3.61
CA GLY A 92 3.34 20.42 2.78
C GLY A 92 3.65 20.58 1.28
N HIS A 93 4.93 20.58 0.89
CA HIS A 93 5.40 20.76 -0.49
C HIS A 93 5.38 19.45 -1.32
N LEU A 94 5.05 18.30 -0.71
CA LEU A 94 4.89 17.00 -1.39
C LEU A 94 3.60 16.89 -2.23
N GLN A 95 3.06 18.05 -2.65
CA GLN A 95 1.76 18.21 -3.30
C GLN A 95 1.83 18.33 -4.82
N GLU A 96 2.99 18.68 -5.37
CA GLU A 96 3.05 19.17 -6.74
C GLU A 96 3.78 18.13 -7.62
N MET A 97 2.95 17.29 -8.25
CA MET A 97 3.21 16.57 -9.52
C MET A 97 3.76 15.14 -9.54
N HIS A 98 3.96 14.47 -8.39
CA HIS A 98 4.55 13.12 -8.39
C HIS A 98 3.79 12.16 -7.46
N LEU A 99 2.73 11.51 -7.98
CA LEU A 99 1.93 10.53 -7.24
C LEU A 99 2.53 9.13 -7.36
N GLY A 100 3.19 8.68 -6.29
CA GLY A 100 3.70 7.33 -6.17
C GLY A 100 2.60 6.27 -5.98
N PRO A 101 2.91 5.00 -6.28
CA PRO A 101 1.98 3.89 -6.10
C PRO A 101 1.59 3.73 -4.64
N GLN A 102 0.41 3.16 -4.40
CA GLN A 102 -0.15 2.95 -3.06
C GLN A 102 -0.19 1.47 -2.71
N THR A 103 0.42 1.09 -1.58
CA THR A 103 0.26 -0.26 -1.03
C THR A 103 0.00 -0.22 0.49
N PRO A 104 -0.61 -1.27 1.08
CA PRO A 104 -0.99 -1.22 2.49
C PRO A 104 0.26 -1.07 3.35
N GLY A 105 0.39 0.03 4.09
CA GLY A 105 1.56 0.31 4.92
C GLY A 105 2.84 0.66 4.16
N GLY A 106 2.82 0.79 2.83
CA GLY A 106 3.99 1.09 1.99
C GLY A 106 5.12 0.05 2.12
N THR A 107 6.36 0.53 2.10
CA THR A 107 7.57 -0.30 2.13
C THR A 107 7.62 -1.31 3.29
N PRO A 108 7.25 -0.95 4.54
CA PRO A 108 7.20 -1.90 5.66
C PRO A 108 6.39 -3.18 5.39
N ALA A 109 5.24 -3.10 4.72
CA ALA A 109 4.48 -4.31 4.43
C ALA A 109 5.15 -5.18 3.35
N MET A 110 5.92 -4.56 2.45
CA MET A 110 6.76 -5.31 1.52
C MET A 110 7.91 -6.01 2.25
N THR A 111 8.54 -5.34 3.22
CA THR A 111 9.54 -5.96 4.09
C THR A 111 8.99 -7.22 4.76
N LEU A 112 7.77 -7.15 5.29
CA LEU A 112 7.10 -8.30 5.91
C LEU A 112 6.86 -9.43 4.89
N ALA A 113 6.35 -9.11 3.70
CA ALA A 113 6.16 -10.08 2.62
C ALA A 113 7.47 -10.79 2.26
N TYR A 114 8.55 -10.03 2.09
CA TYR A 114 9.88 -10.54 1.78
C TYR A 114 10.42 -11.44 2.90
N ARG A 115 10.23 -11.06 4.17
CA ARG A 115 10.63 -11.89 5.31
C ARG A 115 9.83 -13.19 5.36
N ILE A 116 8.50 -13.17 5.21
CA ILE A 116 7.68 -14.39 5.24
C ILE A 116 8.14 -15.39 4.16
N MET A 117 8.46 -14.93 2.95
CA MET A 117 9.01 -15.81 1.92
C MET A 117 10.32 -16.50 2.32
N ASN A 118 11.11 -15.85 3.19
CA ASN A 118 12.42 -16.28 3.65
C ASN A 118 12.45 -16.57 5.17
N ALA A 119 11.33 -17.05 5.73
CA ALA A 119 11.19 -17.28 7.17
C ALA A 119 12.25 -18.26 7.72
N GLY A 120 12.52 -19.35 6.99
CA GLY A 120 13.53 -20.35 7.35
C GLY A 120 14.99 -19.88 7.32
N THR A 121 15.26 -18.63 6.92
CA THR A 121 16.59 -18.02 6.92
C THR A 121 16.64 -16.72 7.72
N LEU A 122 15.89 -16.63 8.83
CA LEU A 122 16.01 -15.49 9.76
C LEU A 122 17.35 -15.58 10.51
N PRO A 123 18.27 -14.61 10.32
CA PRO A 123 19.51 -14.59 11.09
C PRO A 123 19.23 -14.32 12.57
N GLU A 124 20.03 -14.91 13.45
CA GLU A 124 19.91 -14.69 14.89
C GLU A 124 20.01 -13.20 15.24
N GLY A 125 19.13 -12.74 16.12
CA GLY A 125 19.09 -11.35 16.59
C GLY A 125 18.53 -10.35 15.59
N LYS A 126 18.27 -10.74 14.33
CA LYS A 126 17.75 -9.82 13.31
C LYS A 126 16.34 -9.34 13.64
N LYS A 127 16.11 -8.04 13.47
CA LYS A 127 14.84 -7.36 13.78
C LYS A 127 14.13 -6.88 12.51
N PHE A 128 12.86 -6.52 12.65
CA PHE A 128 12.05 -5.99 11.56
C PHE A 128 12.69 -4.76 10.89
N CYS A 129 13.22 -3.83 11.67
CA CYS A 129 13.84 -2.62 11.10
C CYS A 129 15.18 -2.90 10.40
N ASP A 130 15.87 -4.00 10.74
CA ASP A 130 17.05 -4.44 9.98
C ASP A 130 16.64 -4.98 8.60
N ASP A 131 15.55 -5.75 8.54
CA ASP A 131 14.98 -6.19 7.25
C ASP A 131 14.42 -5.02 6.44
N LEU A 132 13.90 -3.98 7.09
CA LEU A 132 13.44 -2.78 6.41
C LEU A 132 14.62 -2.06 5.73
N LYS A 133 15.76 -1.93 6.41
CA LYS A 133 16.98 -1.37 5.81
C LYS A 133 17.45 -2.19 4.61
N ASP A 134 17.49 -3.51 4.73
CA ASP A 134 17.87 -4.39 3.63
C ASP A 134 16.89 -4.26 2.45
N THR A 135 15.60 -4.19 2.73
CA THR A 135 14.54 -4.00 1.73
C THR A 135 14.69 -2.66 1.01
N ILE A 136 14.95 -1.58 1.74
CA ILE A 136 15.25 -0.26 1.14
C ILE A 136 16.54 -0.34 0.29
N GLY A 137 17.56 -1.06 0.73
CA GLY A 137 18.77 -1.32 -0.05
C GLY A 137 18.46 -2.04 -1.38
N LEU A 138 17.55 -3.02 -1.36
CA LEU A 138 17.05 -3.68 -2.57
C LEU A 138 16.28 -2.71 -3.45
N CYS A 139 15.39 -1.88 -2.88
CA CYS A 139 14.66 -0.86 -3.63
C CYS A 139 15.63 0.08 -4.37
N LYS A 140 16.59 0.66 -3.65
CA LYS A 140 17.64 1.53 -4.22
C LYS A 140 18.40 0.83 -5.34
N LYS A 141 18.83 -0.41 -5.14
CA LYS A 141 19.58 -1.20 -6.14
C LYS A 141 18.77 -1.46 -7.41
N HIS A 142 17.46 -1.63 -7.29
CA HIS A 142 16.59 -1.97 -8.41
C HIS A 142 15.82 -0.77 -8.98
N GLY A 143 16.14 0.45 -8.56
CA GLY A 143 15.46 1.66 -9.02
C GLY A 143 13.98 1.63 -8.67
N ILE A 144 13.65 1.25 -7.44
CA ILE A 144 12.30 1.23 -6.93
C ILE A 144 12.20 2.23 -5.80
N SER A 145 11.15 3.04 -5.81
CA SER A 145 10.88 3.99 -4.75
C SER A 145 10.45 3.28 -3.46
N PHE A 146 10.59 3.98 -2.34
CA PHE A 146 10.16 3.52 -1.03
C PHE A 146 9.54 4.68 -0.26
N GLY A 147 8.57 4.38 0.58
CA GLY A 147 7.94 5.34 1.46
C GLY A 147 6.94 4.76 2.43
N GLY A 148 6.23 5.65 3.11
CA GLY A 148 5.21 5.40 4.12
C GLY A 148 4.56 6.72 4.58
N HIS A 149 3.85 6.69 5.70
CA HIS A 149 3.27 7.91 6.28
C HIS A 149 3.23 7.88 7.81
N ILE A 150 3.01 9.06 8.36
CA ILE A 150 2.48 9.29 9.71
C ILE A 150 1.12 9.99 9.61
N ASP A 151 0.50 10.25 10.75
CA ASP A 151 -0.70 11.10 10.84
C ASP A 151 -0.69 12.03 12.07
N ASP A 152 -1.73 12.85 12.18
CA ASP A 152 -2.01 13.77 13.29
C ASP A 152 -2.61 13.10 14.54
N HIS A 153 -2.81 11.79 14.50
CA HIS A 153 -3.33 10.97 15.60
C HIS A 153 -2.26 10.07 16.22
N ASN A 154 -1.00 10.16 15.79
CA ASN A 154 0.06 9.32 16.32
C ASN A 154 0.28 9.61 17.82
N HIS A 155 0.37 8.54 18.62
CA HIS A 155 0.52 8.63 20.07
C HIS A 155 1.27 7.41 20.60
N GLY A 156 2.05 7.60 21.66
CA GLY A 156 2.86 6.53 22.25
C GLY A 156 3.87 5.98 21.24
N PHE A 157 3.79 4.67 20.98
CA PHE A 157 4.67 3.97 20.03
C PHE A 157 4.11 3.89 18.60
N ASN A 158 2.84 4.25 18.40
CA ASN A 158 2.20 4.14 17.09
C ASN A 158 2.70 5.24 16.14
N CYS A 159 2.90 4.89 14.87
CA CYS A 159 3.33 5.85 13.85
C CYS A 159 2.16 6.60 13.19
N GLY A 160 0.92 6.14 13.35
CA GLY A 160 -0.26 6.73 12.70
C GLY A 160 -0.65 6.05 11.39
N CYS A 161 0.03 4.95 11.03
CA CYS A 161 -0.34 4.12 9.90
C CYS A 161 -0.98 2.83 10.40
N GLY A 162 -2.30 2.69 10.23
CA GLY A 162 -3.02 1.50 10.69
C GLY A 162 -2.41 0.19 10.19
N ALA A 163 -1.92 0.13 8.95
CA ALA A 163 -1.29 -1.06 8.39
C ALA A 163 0.07 -1.40 9.03
N ILE A 164 0.84 -0.40 9.48
CA ILE A 164 2.12 -0.62 10.18
C ILE A 164 1.88 -0.93 11.66
N ASP A 165 1.05 -0.11 12.30
CA ASP A 165 0.73 -0.24 13.73
C ASP A 165 0.06 -1.59 14.02
N LYS A 166 -0.73 -2.12 13.07
CA LYS A 166 -1.41 -3.41 13.18
C LYS A 166 -0.69 -4.58 12.53
N ILE A 167 0.61 -4.48 12.18
CA ILE A 167 1.36 -5.63 11.65
C ILE A 167 1.19 -6.90 12.51
N PRO A 168 1.32 -6.86 13.86
CA PRO A 168 1.12 -8.06 14.68
C PRO A 168 -0.27 -8.68 14.53
N GLU A 169 -1.32 -7.87 14.47
CA GLU A 169 -2.70 -8.30 14.28
C GLU A 169 -2.95 -8.83 12.87
N ILE A 170 -2.45 -8.15 11.83
CA ILE A 170 -2.50 -8.58 10.42
C ILE A 170 -1.82 -9.94 10.26
N PHE A 171 -0.69 -10.10 10.94
CA PHE A 171 0.08 -11.32 10.90
C PHE A 171 -0.66 -12.48 11.57
N LYS A 172 -1.25 -12.25 12.76
CA LYS A 172 -2.13 -13.24 13.40
C LYS A 172 -3.35 -13.58 12.55
N LYS A 173 -3.94 -12.59 11.87
CA LYS A 173 -5.11 -12.78 11.00
C LYS A 173 -4.83 -13.79 9.89
N ILE A 174 -3.64 -13.78 9.29
CA ILE A 174 -3.25 -14.76 8.25
C ILE A 174 -3.24 -16.21 8.78
N LEU A 175 -2.97 -16.38 10.08
CA LEU A 175 -2.85 -17.69 10.73
C LEU A 175 -4.20 -18.23 11.24
N GLU A 176 -5.26 -17.41 11.21
CA GLU A 176 -6.59 -17.86 11.61
C GLU A 176 -7.12 -18.92 10.62
N PRO A 177 -7.73 -20.02 11.10
CA PRO A 177 -8.27 -21.08 10.24
C PRO A 177 -9.22 -20.55 9.15
N GLU A 178 -10.06 -19.60 9.51
CA GLU A 178 -11.11 -18.97 8.69
C GLU A 178 -10.53 -18.09 7.59
N PHE A 179 -9.29 -17.60 7.77
CA PHE A 179 -8.61 -16.75 6.79
C PHE A 179 -8.41 -17.50 5.48
N LYS A 180 -8.02 -18.78 5.51
CA LYS A 180 -7.70 -19.53 4.29
C LYS A 180 -8.88 -19.59 3.34
N GLU A 181 -10.04 -20.00 3.85
CA GLU A 181 -11.26 -20.14 3.05
C GLU A 181 -11.73 -18.77 2.52
N SER A 182 -11.83 -17.80 3.41
CA SER A 182 -12.35 -16.46 3.08
C SER A 182 -11.41 -15.70 2.14
N ALA A 183 -10.10 -15.72 2.40
CA ALA A 183 -9.11 -15.04 1.57
C ALA A 183 -9.00 -15.65 0.17
N SER A 184 -9.25 -16.95 0.00
CA SER A 184 -9.17 -17.62 -1.30
C SER A 184 -10.09 -17.00 -2.35
N VAL A 185 -11.27 -16.48 -1.96
CA VAL A 185 -12.19 -15.80 -2.87
C VAL A 185 -11.57 -14.52 -3.44
N TYR A 186 -10.98 -13.69 -2.58
CA TYR A 186 -10.32 -12.45 -2.98
C TYR A 186 -9.01 -12.72 -3.73
N LEU A 187 -8.23 -13.72 -3.29
CA LEU A 187 -6.98 -14.10 -3.95
C LEU A 187 -7.24 -14.56 -5.39
N LYS A 188 -8.30 -15.34 -5.64
CA LYS A 188 -8.72 -15.70 -7.00
C LYS A 188 -9.09 -14.47 -7.84
N ALA A 189 -9.79 -13.50 -7.26
CA ALA A 189 -10.14 -12.27 -7.96
C ALA A 189 -8.92 -11.41 -8.31
N ILE A 190 -7.92 -11.35 -7.43
CA ILE A 190 -6.71 -10.53 -7.60
C ILE A 190 -5.68 -11.21 -8.51
N LEU A 191 -5.41 -12.50 -8.28
CA LEU A 191 -4.33 -13.24 -8.93
C LEU A 191 -4.78 -13.95 -10.22
N GLY A 192 -6.09 -14.19 -10.38
CA GLY A 192 -6.63 -14.91 -11.52
C GLY A 192 -6.07 -16.33 -11.60
N GLU A 193 -5.57 -16.70 -12.78
CA GLU A 193 -4.96 -18.02 -13.04
C GLU A 193 -3.67 -18.28 -12.25
N ARG A 194 -3.04 -17.24 -11.69
CA ARG A 194 -1.85 -17.37 -10.83
C ARG A 194 -2.18 -17.79 -9.40
N PHE A 195 -3.46 -17.84 -9.03
CA PHE A 195 -3.85 -18.33 -7.71
C PHE A 195 -3.55 -19.81 -7.57
N ASP A 196 -2.77 -20.16 -6.56
CA ASP A 196 -2.43 -21.53 -6.20
C ASP A 196 -2.63 -21.73 -4.68
N ALA A 197 -3.51 -22.67 -4.33
CA ALA A 197 -3.87 -22.96 -2.94
C ALA A 197 -2.73 -23.63 -2.16
N ASP A 198 -1.85 -24.38 -2.83
CA ASP A 198 -0.69 -25.00 -2.20
C ASP A 198 0.39 -23.96 -1.93
N VAL A 199 0.55 -22.97 -2.83
CA VAL A 199 1.41 -21.80 -2.58
C VAL A 199 0.90 -21.01 -1.37
N MET A 200 -0.40 -20.72 -1.32
CA MET A 200 -1.03 -20.05 -0.18
C MET A 200 -0.79 -20.83 1.13
N GLN A 201 -1.02 -22.15 1.13
CA GLN A 201 -0.81 -22.99 2.31
C GLN A 201 0.66 -23.00 2.75
N SER A 202 1.61 -23.07 1.80
CA SER A 202 3.03 -23.00 2.10
C SER A 202 3.41 -21.66 2.74
N LEU A 203 2.85 -20.55 2.28
CA LEU A 203 3.10 -19.22 2.82
C LEU A 203 2.51 -19.03 4.21
N ILE A 204 1.34 -19.61 4.51
CA ILE A 204 0.78 -19.66 5.87
C ILE A 204 1.75 -20.41 6.80
N GLY A 205 2.30 -21.55 6.35
CA GLY A 205 3.30 -22.29 7.12
C GLY A 205 4.55 -21.45 7.43
N ARG A 206 5.08 -20.72 6.44
CA ARG A 206 6.23 -19.81 6.66
C ARG A 206 5.88 -18.62 7.55
N ALA A 207 4.65 -18.12 7.49
CA ALA A 207 4.18 -17.09 8.41
C ALA A 207 4.12 -17.63 9.84
N ASP A 208 3.66 -18.87 10.04
CA ASP A 208 3.64 -19.51 11.36
C ASP A 208 5.06 -19.70 11.93
N GLU A 209 6.01 -20.15 11.11
CA GLU A 209 7.44 -20.25 11.48
C GLU A 209 8.02 -18.91 11.95
N LEU A 210 7.72 -17.82 11.24
CA LEU A 210 8.14 -16.48 11.64
C LEU A 210 7.39 -16.00 12.90
N ASN A 211 6.13 -16.41 13.09
CA ASN A 211 5.33 -16.07 14.27
C ASN A 211 5.85 -16.69 15.55
N ALA A 212 6.39 -17.91 15.48
CA ALA A 212 7.09 -18.51 16.61
C ALA A 212 8.28 -17.66 17.09
N GLN A 213 8.81 -16.77 16.25
CA GLN A 213 9.94 -15.88 16.56
C GLN A 213 9.52 -14.41 16.75
N ASN A 214 8.21 -14.12 16.73
CA ASN A 214 7.65 -12.77 16.64
C ASN A 214 8.10 -11.85 17.79
N GLY A 215 8.05 -12.32 19.04
CA GLY A 215 8.44 -11.51 20.20
C GLY A 215 9.89 -11.01 20.14
N ASN A 216 10.77 -11.76 19.47
CA ASN A 216 12.14 -11.33 19.20
C ASN A 216 12.22 -10.44 17.95
N TYR A 217 11.56 -10.83 16.86
CA TYR A 217 11.66 -10.18 15.55
C TYR A 217 11.00 -8.79 15.49
N LEU A 218 9.79 -8.63 16.04
CA LEU A 218 9.05 -7.36 16.07
C LEU A 218 9.40 -6.48 17.28
N GLU A 219 10.42 -6.83 18.08
CA GLU A 219 10.95 -6.01 19.19
C GLU A 219 9.88 -5.44 20.15
N GLN A 220 9.46 -6.24 21.13
CA GLN A 220 8.50 -5.80 22.15
C GLN A 220 9.15 -5.12 23.36
N THR A 221 8.47 -4.16 23.97
CA THR A 221 8.77 -3.63 25.30
C THR A 221 8.34 -4.63 26.38
N ALA A 222 8.76 -4.39 27.63
CA ALA A 222 8.31 -5.18 28.78
C ALA A 222 6.78 -5.14 28.97
N ASP A 223 6.14 -4.04 28.57
CA ASP A 223 4.69 -3.82 28.69
C ASP A 223 3.91 -4.38 27.49
N GLY A 224 4.60 -4.99 26.51
CA GLY A 224 4.00 -5.61 25.34
C GLY A 224 3.76 -4.67 24.14
N ASP A 225 4.23 -3.42 24.21
CA ASP A 225 4.23 -2.49 23.08
C ASP A 225 5.30 -2.87 22.05
N TYR A 226 5.13 -2.43 20.80
CA TYR A 226 6.05 -2.77 19.71
C TYR A 226 6.94 -1.58 19.33
N LEU A 227 8.24 -1.71 19.56
CA LEU A 227 9.23 -0.66 19.30
C LEU A 227 9.41 -0.36 17.80
N PHE A 228 9.17 -1.35 16.93
CA PHE A 228 9.37 -1.19 15.50
C PHE A 228 8.47 -0.08 14.92
N ARG A 229 7.26 0.13 15.46
CA ARG A 229 6.27 1.08 14.92
C ARG A 229 6.85 2.48 14.75
N LYS A 230 7.55 2.99 15.77
CA LYS A 230 8.28 4.27 15.71
C LYS A 230 9.54 4.18 14.85
N LYS A 231 10.36 3.14 15.05
CA LYS A 231 11.65 2.96 14.35
C LYS A 231 11.50 2.85 12.83
N VAL A 232 10.36 2.38 12.33
CA VAL A 232 10.07 2.29 10.90
C VAL A 232 10.14 3.66 10.23
N ILE A 233 9.55 4.69 10.84
CA ILE A 233 9.57 6.06 10.30
C ILE A 233 10.99 6.61 10.31
N GLU A 234 11.71 6.48 11.43
CA GLU A 234 13.10 6.90 11.55
C GLU A 234 14.01 6.20 10.51
N THR A 235 13.75 4.91 10.25
CA THR A 235 14.49 4.13 9.25
C THR A 235 14.22 4.63 7.84
N LEU A 236 12.96 4.88 7.48
CA LEU A 236 12.59 5.44 6.18
C LEU A 236 13.28 6.79 5.95
N GLU A 237 13.19 7.70 6.93
CA GLU A 237 13.78 9.03 6.83
C GLU A 237 15.31 9.03 6.76
N THR A 238 15.97 8.20 7.58
CA THR A 238 17.44 8.10 7.59
C THR A 238 17.98 7.53 6.29
N GLU A 239 17.27 6.59 5.67
CA GLU A 239 17.69 5.94 4.43
C GLU A 239 17.40 6.79 3.18
N ALA A 240 16.56 7.82 3.26
CA ALA A 240 16.32 8.72 2.15
C ALA A 240 17.50 9.67 1.91
N THR A 241 17.87 9.86 0.65
CA THR A 241 18.96 10.76 0.25
C THR A 241 18.46 12.06 -0.36
N ASN A 242 17.48 12.00 -1.26
CA ASN A 242 17.10 13.14 -2.10
C ASN A 242 15.59 13.43 -2.15
N VAL A 243 14.76 12.57 -1.55
CA VAL A 243 13.30 12.68 -1.58
C VAL A 243 12.75 12.34 -0.20
N GLN A 244 11.80 13.12 0.29
CA GLN A 244 11.15 12.84 1.58
C GLN A 244 10.25 11.60 1.45
N PRO A 245 10.52 10.49 2.16
CA PRO A 245 9.83 9.21 1.92
C PRO A 245 8.58 9.05 2.78
N VAL A 246 8.34 9.96 3.73
CA VAL A 246 7.24 9.86 4.70
C VAL A 246 6.29 11.05 4.53
N GLU A 247 5.06 10.76 4.10
CA GLU A 247 3.99 11.75 4.07
C GLU A 247 3.34 11.93 5.46
N GLU A 248 2.58 13.01 5.63
CA GLU A 248 1.82 13.29 6.85
C GLU A 248 0.36 13.50 6.47
N LEU A 249 -0.52 12.66 7.03
CA LEU A 249 -1.95 12.67 6.78
C LEU A 249 -2.70 13.35 7.93
N ILE A 250 -3.92 13.80 7.66
CA ILE A 250 -4.73 14.53 8.64
C ILE A 250 -6.18 14.05 8.68
N GLY A 251 -6.74 14.00 9.88
CA GLY A 251 -8.15 13.76 10.13
C GLY A 251 -8.55 12.28 10.19
N ASP A 252 -9.85 12.05 10.15
CA ASP A 252 -10.44 10.73 10.37
C ASP A 252 -10.57 9.91 9.09
N HIS A 253 -10.56 8.59 9.26
CA HIS A 253 -10.94 7.62 8.24
C HIS A 253 -12.42 7.71 7.89
N ARG A 254 -12.71 7.77 6.58
CA ARG A 254 -14.05 7.91 5.98
C ARG A 254 -14.16 7.12 4.66
N GLU A 255 -13.41 6.02 4.57
CA GLU A 255 -13.33 5.21 3.36
C GLU A 255 -14.64 4.46 3.10
N ILE A 256 -15.10 4.52 1.86
CA ILE A 256 -16.33 3.85 1.41
C ILE A 256 -16.06 2.66 0.49
N ALA A 257 -14.83 2.57 -0.02
CA ALA A 257 -14.40 1.57 -0.98
C ALA A 257 -12.94 1.18 -0.75
N LEU A 258 -12.65 -0.07 -1.08
CA LEU A 258 -11.30 -0.59 -1.31
C LEU A 258 -11.17 -0.88 -2.81
N VAL A 259 -10.34 -0.09 -3.50
CA VAL A 259 -10.01 -0.34 -4.91
C VAL A 259 -8.73 -1.17 -4.98
N VAL A 260 -8.79 -2.31 -5.66
CA VAL A 260 -7.60 -3.08 -6.04
C VAL A 260 -7.30 -2.80 -7.50
N ASN A 261 -6.23 -2.04 -7.74
CA ASN A 261 -5.81 -1.60 -9.05
C ASN A 261 -4.74 -2.53 -9.64
N LEU A 262 -5.12 -3.25 -10.70
CA LEU A 262 -4.27 -4.18 -11.45
C LEU A 262 -3.67 -3.56 -12.72
N VAL A 263 -3.94 -2.28 -13.01
CA VAL A 263 -3.48 -1.62 -14.24
C VAL A 263 -2.12 -0.95 -14.00
N PRO A 264 -1.03 -1.45 -14.62
CA PRO A 264 0.32 -0.95 -14.43
C PRO A 264 0.50 0.52 -14.76
N GLY A 265 1.39 1.17 -14.04
CA GLY A 265 1.77 2.57 -14.27
C GLY A 265 0.66 3.57 -13.94
N SER A 266 -0.36 3.17 -13.19
CA SER A 266 -1.44 4.07 -12.76
C SER A 266 -1.65 4.03 -11.25
N THR A 267 -2.13 5.12 -10.67
CA THR A 267 -2.45 5.22 -9.24
C THR A 267 -3.68 6.11 -9.04
N PHE A 268 -4.19 6.14 -7.80
CA PHE A 268 -5.37 6.92 -7.44
C PHE A 268 -4.98 8.26 -6.78
N ASP A 269 -5.50 9.35 -7.32
CA ASP A 269 -5.37 10.68 -6.73
C ASP A 269 -6.37 10.85 -5.59
N ARG A 270 -6.03 10.27 -4.43
CA ARG A 270 -6.86 10.33 -3.21
C ARG A 270 -7.11 11.77 -2.76
N ASP A 271 -6.16 12.68 -2.96
CA ASP A 271 -6.28 14.07 -2.50
C ASP A 271 -7.30 14.82 -3.36
N ALA A 272 -7.25 14.65 -4.69
CA ALA A 272 -8.24 15.20 -5.60
C ALA A 272 -9.63 14.60 -5.39
N PHE A 273 -9.72 13.29 -5.20
CA PHE A 273 -10.99 12.60 -4.92
C PHE A 273 -11.62 13.11 -3.62
N THR A 274 -10.90 13.01 -2.49
CA THR A 274 -11.39 13.43 -1.17
C THR A 274 -11.78 14.91 -1.17
N LYS A 275 -11.01 15.78 -1.85
CA LYS A 275 -11.35 17.20 -2.00
C LYS A 275 -12.64 17.41 -2.80
N ALA A 276 -12.81 16.73 -3.92
CA ALA A 276 -14.02 16.84 -4.74
C ALA A 276 -15.26 16.33 -4.01
N GLN A 277 -15.08 15.35 -3.12
CA GLN A 277 -16.10 14.85 -2.23
C GLN A 277 -16.23 15.65 -0.92
N GLY A 278 -15.69 16.87 -0.84
CA GLY A 278 -15.84 17.77 0.31
C GLY A 278 -15.27 17.23 1.63
N SER A 279 -14.23 16.38 1.57
CA SER A 279 -13.56 15.74 2.71
C SER A 279 -14.42 14.78 3.55
N GLU A 280 -15.62 14.42 3.09
CA GLU A 280 -16.53 13.51 3.81
C GLU A 280 -16.47 12.07 3.30
N VAL A 281 -15.88 11.85 2.13
CA VAL A 281 -15.78 10.54 1.48
C VAL A 281 -14.35 10.31 1.04
N GLN A 282 -13.82 9.14 1.36
CA GLN A 282 -12.48 8.69 1.02
C GLN A 282 -12.55 7.31 0.35
N ALA A 283 -11.46 6.85 -0.25
CA ALA A 283 -11.32 5.49 -0.74
C ALA A 283 -9.91 4.98 -0.47
N PHE A 284 -9.80 3.71 -0.06
CA PHE A 284 -8.53 3.01 -0.10
C PHE A 284 -8.22 2.61 -1.54
N ASN A 285 -6.96 2.75 -1.95
CA ASN A 285 -6.48 2.24 -3.24
C ASN A 285 -5.22 1.39 -3.03
N TYR A 286 -5.27 0.14 -3.46
CA TYR A 286 -4.14 -0.77 -3.51
C TYR A 286 -3.71 -0.98 -4.96
N ASP A 287 -2.61 -0.36 -5.34
CA ASP A 287 -1.92 -0.54 -6.62
C ASP A 287 -1.19 -1.89 -6.65
N PHE A 288 -1.95 -3.00 -6.71
CA PHE A 288 -1.39 -4.35 -6.67
C PHE A 288 -0.43 -4.63 -7.84
N TRP A 289 -0.62 -3.96 -8.99
CA TRP A 289 0.32 -4.04 -10.12
C TRP A 289 1.77 -3.71 -9.73
N VAL A 290 1.99 -2.88 -8.70
CA VAL A 290 3.36 -2.57 -8.24
C VAL A 290 4.03 -3.82 -7.69
N SER A 291 3.28 -4.70 -7.02
CA SER A 291 3.81 -5.97 -6.51
C SER A 291 4.31 -6.87 -7.64
N GLU A 292 3.74 -6.76 -8.85
CA GLU A 292 4.23 -7.45 -10.05
C GLU A 292 5.54 -6.87 -10.56
N ASP A 293 5.65 -5.53 -10.59
CA ASP A 293 6.91 -4.86 -10.95
C ASP A 293 8.04 -5.25 -9.98
N PHE A 294 7.76 -5.23 -8.67
CA PHE A 294 8.67 -5.71 -7.64
C PHE A 294 9.06 -7.18 -7.86
N ALA A 295 8.09 -8.06 -8.05
CA ALA A 295 8.34 -9.48 -8.25
C ALA A 295 9.28 -9.73 -9.45
N ASN A 296 9.04 -9.02 -10.55
CA ASN A 296 9.84 -9.13 -11.77
C ASN A 296 11.27 -8.58 -11.60
N LYS A 297 11.45 -7.51 -10.83
CA LYS A 297 12.78 -6.94 -10.53
C LYS A 297 13.59 -7.79 -9.56
N LEU A 298 12.93 -8.42 -8.57
CA LEU A 298 13.60 -9.15 -7.49
C LEU A 298 13.84 -10.63 -7.80
N PHE A 299 12.95 -11.29 -8.55
CA PHE A 299 12.95 -12.73 -8.70
C PHE A 299 13.00 -13.19 -10.15
N LYS A 300 13.99 -14.04 -10.47
CA LYS A 300 14.11 -14.67 -11.79
C LYS A 300 13.12 -15.82 -12.00
N SER A 301 12.83 -16.59 -10.96
CA SER A 301 11.96 -17.78 -11.07
C SER A 301 10.49 -17.39 -10.99
N GLU A 302 9.65 -17.97 -11.85
CA GLU A 302 8.19 -17.80 -11.82
C GLU A 302 7.58 -18.22 -10.47
N LYS A 303 8.08 -19.32 -9.90
CA LYS A 303 7.65 -19.80 -8.58
C LYS A 303 7.79 -18.73 -7.50
N LYS A 304 8.97 -18.11 -7.35
CA LYS A 304 9.17 -17.04 -6.36
C LYS A 304 8.33 -15.79 -6.66
N ARG A 305 8.10 -15.47 -7.93
CA ARG A 305 7.21 -14.36 -8.30
C ARG A 305 5.77 -14.65 -7.86
N THR A 306 5.28 -15.85 -8.11
CA THR A 306 3.95 -16.30 -7.66
C THR A 306 3.84 -16.31 -6.14
N GLU A 307 4.86 -16.83 -5.42
CA GLU A 307 4.91 -16.76 -3.95
C GLU A 307 4.84 -15.32 -3.44
N PHE A 308 5.63 -14.41 -4.02
CA PHE A 308 5.65 -13.00 -3.61
C PHE A 308 4.30 -12.31 -3.86
N LEU A 309 3.70 -12.50 -5.03
CA LEU A 309 2.39 -11.95 -5.35
C LEU A 309 1.29 -12.50 -4.43
N THR A 310 1.35 -13.79 -4.13
CA THR A 310 0.39 -14.45 -3.24
C THR A 310 0.48 -13.86 -1.84
N ILE A 311 1.68 -13.73 -1.25
CA ILE A 311 1.81 -13.16 0.10
C ILE A 311 1.46 -11.67 0.15
N ARG A 312 1.78 -10.90 -0.91
CA ARG A 312 1.39 -9.49 -1.02
C ARG A 312 -0.13 -9.30 -1.08
N ALA A 313 -0.83 -10.19 -1.77
CA ALA A 313 -2.29 -10.19 -1.80
C ALA A 313 -2.87 -10.63 -0.45
N MET A 314 -2.33 -11.68 0.17
CA MET A 314 -2.74 -12.15 1.51
C MET A 314 -2.60 -11.05 2.56
N LEU A 315 -1.45 -10.36 2.60
CA LEU A 315 -1.22 -9.25 3.52
C LEU A 315 -2.19 -8.08 3.29
N GLY A 316 -2.50 -7.75 2.04
CA GLY A 316 -3.50 -6.73 1.72
C GLY A 316 -4.91 -7.10 2.19
N ILE A 317 -5.33 -8.35 1.97
CA ILE A 317 -6.62 -8.88 2.44
C ILE A 317 -6.67 -8.88 3.97
N ALA A 318 -5.63 -9.39 4.65
CA ALA A 318 -5.55 -9.40 6.10
C ALA A 318 -5.54 -7.98 6.68
N THR A 319 -4.90 -7.01 6.00
CA THR A 319 -4.94 -5.60 6.38
C THR A 319 -6.36 -5.05 6.31
N ALA A 320 -7.10 -5.33 5.24
CA ALA A 320 -8.50 -4.93 5.13
C ALA A 320 -9.37 -5.57 6.23
N MET A 321 -9.16 -6.85 6.55
CA MET A 321 -9.88 -7.56 7.62
C MET A 321 -9.61 -6.98 9.01
N VAL A 322 -8.39 -6.53 9.27
CA VAL A 322 -7.99 -5.96 10.56
C VAL A 322 -8.42 -4.51 10.72
N LEU A 323 -8.43 -3.73 9.63
CA LEU A 323 -8.71 -2.29 9.69
C LEU A 323 -10.18 -1.94 9.46
N THR A 324 -10.93 -2.79 8.75
CA THR A 324 -12.33 -2.50 8.37
C THR A 324 -13.31 -3.48 9.01
N ASP A 325 -14.58 -3.07 9.08
CA ASP A 325 -15.71 -3.94 9.45
C ASP A 325 -16.29 -4.73 8.26
N GLY A 326 -15.64 -4.63 7.09
CA GLY A 326 -16.05 -5.28 5.85
C GLY A 326 -17.22 -4.62 5.11
N SER A 327 -17.75 -3.49 5.58
CA SER A 327 -18.87 -2.79 4.92
C SER A 327 -18.49 -1.98 3.67
N MET A 328 -17.20 -1.83 3.38
CA MET A 328 -16.70 -1.09 2.22
C MET A 328 -17.01 -1.81 0.92
N GLU A 329 -17.21 -1.05 -0.16
CA GLU A 329 -17.34 -1.60 -1.52
C GLU A 329 -15.99 -2.12 -2.02
N LEU A 330 -15.90 -3.38 -2.44
CA LEU A 330 -14.72 -3.89 -3.13
C LEU A 330 -14.80 -3.57 -4.62
N ILE A 331 -13.80 -2.87 -5.14
CA ILE A 331 -13.70 -2.53 -6.55
C ILE A 331 -12.45 -3.16 -7.13
N LEU A 332 -12.59 -3.93 -8.20
CA LEU A 332 -11.46 -4.45 -8.97
C LEU A 332 -11.29 -3.61 -10.24
N ARG A 333 -10.09 -3.07 -10.45
CA ARG A 333 -9.73 -2.33 -11.68
C ARG A 333 -8.74 -3.14 -12.50
N THR A 334 -9.18 -3.63 -13.65
CA THR A 334 -8.41 -4.52 -14.54
C THR A 334 -8.10 -3.85 -15.87
N LYS A 335 -7.14 -4.41 -16.61
CA LYS A 335 -6.93 -4.06 -18.02
C LYS A 335 -8.12 -4.52 -18.85
N LYS A 336 -8.49 -3.75 -19.88
CA LYS A 336 -9.42 -4.17 -20.93
C LYS A 336 -8.75 -5.03 -22.00
#